data_AF-A0A847VMC1-F1
#
_entry.id   AF-A0A847VMC1-F1
#
_cell.length_a   1.000
_cell.length_b   1.000
_cell.length_c   1.000
_cell.angle_alpha   90.00
_cell.angle_beta   90.00
_cell.angle_gamma   90.00
#
_symmetry.space_group_name_H-M   'P 1'
#
loop_
_entity.id
_entity.type
_entity.pdbx_description
1 polymer ?
#
loop_
_entity_poly.entity_id
_entity_poly.type
_entity_poly.pdbx_seq_one_letter_code
_entity_poly.pdbx_strand_id
1 'polypeptide(L)'
;MLMGTRIMEVATGAGVDGHLELSGAIYPFSKLAEATVLAQARQVLAGSAELELHVDNQRDLLELAIARAWLDQWFAPAPLPQIQDASTGDPLLLVTDHYRVLDAAALAASLASQADVSGDAQQGWNRMMAGADGAQRSLSTINPGRSTDRVELFHRTQRLADAGRAWFERVAGAAVQHLTCEITDPAGHLARAGGSDTGRTLRSSSASTPDLPPEVIAQAIEQVLHRHYANWADETIPALDGRTPRQAITTPAGLERVKGLLREYEEGERRQSAAQGRPAVSYQFLWDALGISR
;
A
#
# COMPACT_ATOMS: atom_id res chain seq x y z
N MET A 1 -22.16 -14.73 10.74
CA MET A 1 -22.40 -13.28 10.79
C MET A 1 -22.68 -12.97 12.24
N LEU A 2 -21.82 -12.19 12.87
CA LEU A 2 -21.98 -11.80 14.27
C LEU A 2 -23.11 -10.77 14.40
N MET A 3 -23.96 -10.95 15.41
CA MET A 3 -25.02 -10.01 15.76
C MET A 3 -24.92 -9.68 17.25
N GLY A 4 -24.87 -8.40 17.59
CA GLY A 4 -25.04 -7.93 18.96
C GLY A 4 -26.52 -7.70 19.26
N THR A 5 -27.04 -8.30 20.32
CA THR A 5 -28.41 -8.07 20.80
C THR A 5 -28.48 -8.25 22.31
N ARG A 6 -29.38 -7.52 22.97
CA ARG A 6 -29.69 -7.70 24.38
C ARG A 6 -30.91 -8.60 24.51
N ILE A 7 -30.75 -9.68 25.27
CA ILE A 7 -31.84 -10.58 25.65
C ILE A 7 -32.20 -10.27 27.09
N MET A 8 -33.47 -10.01 27.35
CA MET A 8 -34.03 -9.82 28.69
C MET A 8 -34.94 -10.99 29.04
N GLU A 9 -34.86 -11.42 30.29
CA GLU A 9 -35.80 -12.38 30.85
C GLU A 9 -36.98 -11.63 31.48
N VAL A 10 -38.18 -11.88 30.97
CA VAL A 10 -39.42 -11.34 31.52
C VAL A 10 -39.98 -12.38 32.47
N ALA A 11 -40.03 -12.04 33.77
CA ALA A 11 -40.53 -12.93 34.80
C ALA A 11 -42.03 -13.22 34.64
N THR A 12 -42.45 -14.37 35.14
CA THR A 12 -43.86 -14.81 35.13
C THR A 12 -44.72 -13.80 35.90
N GLY A 13 -45.77 -13.29 35.25
CA GLY A 13 -46.71 -12.32 35.81
C GLY A 13 -48.14 -12.83 35.77
N ALA A 14 -49.09 -12.06 36.31
CA ALA A 14 -50.50 -12.41 36.31
C ALA A 14 -51.04 -12.51 34.85
N GLY A 15 -51.04 -13.73 34.29
CA GLY A 15 -51.54 -14.05 32.95
C GLY A 15 -50.49 -14.08 31.83
N VAL A 16 -49.19 -13.98 32.14
CA VAL A 16 -48.11 -14.06 31.14
C VAL A 16 -47.04 -15.02 31.63
N ASP A 17 -46.76 -16.07 30.85
CA ASP A 17 -45.67 -16.99 31.09
C ASP A 17 -44.31 -16.32 30.89
N GLY A 18 -43.32 -16.74 31.68
CA GLY A 18 -41.97 -16.20 31.58
C GLY A 18 -41.37 -16.50 30.22
N HIS A 19 -40.75 -15.51 29.59
CA HIS A 19 -40.16 -15.65 28.26
C HIS A 19 -38.95 -14.73 28.09
N LEU A 20 -38.19 -14.99 27.03
CA LEU A 20 -37.05 -14.16 26.64
C LEU A 20 -37.51 -13.16 25.59
N GLU A 21 -37.24 -11.88 25.83
CA GLU A 21 -37.49 -10.80 24.89
C GLU A 21 -36.18 -10.21 24.38
N LEU A 22 -36.16 -9.88 23.08
CA LEU A 22 -35.12 -9.01 22.54
C LEU A 22 -35.45 -7.58 22.95
N SER A 23 -34.51 -6.94 23.64
CA SER A 23 -34.65 -5.56 24.08
C SER A 23 -33.65 -4.68 23.33
N GLY A 24 -34.11 -3.51 22.87
CA GLY A 24 -33.26 -2.57 22.13
C GLY A 24 -33.05 -2.94 20.65
N ALA A 25 -31.86 -2.62 20.13
CA ALA A 25 -31.52 -2.79 18.72
C ALA A 25 -30.68 -4.06 18.47
N ILE A 26 -30.73 -4.54 17.21
CA ILE A 26 -29.84 -5.60 16.71
C ILE A 26 -28.71 -4.94 15.92
N TYR A 27 -27.48 -5.27 16.27
CA TYR A 27 -26.26 -4.71 15.68
C TYR A 27 -25.56 -5.76 14.81
N PRO A 28 -25.82 -5.80 13.49
CA PRO A 28 -25.13 -6.72 12.58
C PRO A 28 -23.70 -6.26 12.30
N PHE A 29 -22.74 -7.18 12.43
CA PHE A 29 -21.34 -6.94 12.13
C PHE A 29 -20.88 -7.65 10.86
N SER A 30 -20.04 -6.96 10.10
CA SER A 30 -19.31 -7.48 8.95
C SER A 30 -18.26 -8.50 9.40
N LYS A 31 -17.85 -9.38 8.49
CA LYS A 31 -16.84 -10.40 8.74
C LYS A 31 -15.49 -9.82 9.20
N LEU A 32 -15.14 -8.63 8.75
CA LEU A 32 -13.90 -7.95 9.13
C LEU A 32 -13.95 -7.38 10.55
N ALA A 33 -15.14 -7.03 11.04
CA ALA A 33 -15.32 -6.45 12.37
C ALA A 33 -15.47 -7.50 13.49
N GLU A 34 -15.87 -8.74 13.18
CA GLU A 34 -16.24 -9.75 14.19
C GLU A 34 -15.14 -9.95 15.26
N ALA A 35 -13.89 -10.11 14.84
CA ALA A 35 -12.78 -10.37 15.77
C ALA A 35 -12.49 -9.17 16.69
N THR A 36 -12.46 -7.96 16.13
CA THR A 36 -12.19 -6.72 16.87
C THR A 36 -13.29 -6.42 17.89
N VAL A 37 -14.55 -6.57 17.49
CA VAL A 37 -15.72 -6.35 18.36
C VAL A 37 -15.70 -7.32 19.54
N LEU A 38 -15.42 -8.60 19.29
CA LEU A 38 -15.33 -9.61 20.36
C LEU A 38 -14.16 -9.33 21.32
N ALA A 39 -13.01 -8.90 20.80
CA ALA A 39 -11.88 -8.52 21.63
C ALA A 39 -12.21 -7.31 22.53
N GLN A 40 -12.83 -6.28 21.96
CA GLN A 40 -13.25 -5.08 22.70
C GLN A 40 -14.31 -5.40 23.75
N ALA A 41 -15.32 -6.21 23.42
CA ALA A 41 -16.35 -6.65 24.36
C ALA A 41 -15.75 -7.40 25.56
N ARG A 42 -14.80 -8.31 25.31
CA ARG A 42 -14.07 -9.03 26.38
C ARG A 42 -13.24 -8.08 27.24
N GLN A 43 -12.57 -7.11 26.62
CA GLN A 43 -11.77 -6.12 27.34
C GLN A 43 -12.64 -5.24 28.24
N VAL A 44 -13.82 -4.82 27.79
CA VAL A 44 -14.77 -4.03 28.58
C VAL A 44 -15.30 -4.85 29.76
N LEU A 45 -15.66 -6.12 29.53
CA LEU A 45 -16.07 -7.02 30.62
C LEU A 45 -14.95 -7.23 31.64
N ALA A 46 -13.73 -7.51 31.20
CA ALA A 46 -12.58 -7.68 32.09
C ALA A 46 -12.28 -6.41 32.91
N GLY A 47 -12.19 -5.26 32.25
CA GLY A 47 -11.90 -3.99 32.93
C GLY A 47 -13.00 -3.55 33.89
N SER A 48 -14.27 -3.80 33.53
CA SER A 48 -15.41 -3.49 34.42
C SER A 48 -15.48 -4.41 35.64
N ALA A 49 -15.04 -5.66 35.52
CA ALA A 49 -14.90 -6.59 36.63
C ALA A 49 -13.72 -6.22 37.54
N GLU A 50 -12.57 -5.83 36.97
CA GLU A 50 -11.40 -5.34 37.73
C GLU A 50 -11.72 -4.08 38.55
N LEU A 51 -12.63 -3.23 38.06
CA LEU A 51 -13.11 -2.03 38.74
C LEU A 51 -14.27 -2.29 39.72
N GLU A 52 -14.68 -3.56 39.90
CA GLU A 52 -15.79 -3.98 40.77
C GLU A 52 -17.08 -3.18 40.53
N LEU A 53 -17.36 -2.82 39.27
CA LEU A 53 -18.55 -2.04 38.94
C LEU A 53 -19.83 -2.85 39.23
N HIS A 54 -20.90 -2.17 39.60
CA HIS A 54 -22.22 -2.78 39.74
C HIS A 54 -22.63 -3.50 38.43
N VAL A 55 -23.34 -4.63 38.54
CA VAL A 55 -23.69 -5.47 37.38
C VAL A 55 -24.42 -4.70 36.28
N ASP A 56 -25.30 -3.76 36.64
CA ASP A 56 -25.97 -2.88 35.68
C ASP A 56 -24.99 -1.97 34.93
N ASN A 57 -23.98 -1.42 35.63
CA ASN A 57 -22.96 -0.57 35.00
C ASN A 57 -22.04 -1.38 34.08
N GLN A 58 -21.71 -2.63 34.45
CA GLN A 58 -20.94 -3.54 33.58
C GLN A 58 -21.71 -3.82 32.29
N ARG A 59 -23.02 -4.10 32.42
CA ARG A 59 -23.92 -4.32 31.28
C ARG A 59 -24.01 -3.09 30.39
N ASP A 60 -24.26 -1.91 30.97
CA ASP A 60 -24.44 -0.67 30.20
C ASP A 60 -23.15 -0.28 29.45
N LEU A 61 -21.97 -0.49 30.06
CA LEU A 61 -20.68 -0.30 29.38
C LEU A 61 -20.47 -1.26 28.22
N LEU A 62 -20.83 -2.54 28.38
CA LEU A 62 -20.77 -3.51 27.30
C LEU A 62 -21.73 -3.16 26.16
N GLU A 63 -22.97 -2.78 26.48
CA GLU A 63 -23.97 -2.34 25.49
C GLU A 63 -23.47 -1.13 24.70
N LEU A 64 -22.92 -0.13 25.39
CA LEU A 64 -22.35 1.05 24.75
C LEU A 64 -21.17 0.70 23.85
N ALA A 65 -20.30 -0.22 24.26
CA ALA A 65 -19.16 -0.67 23.46
C ALA A 65 -19.60 -1.38 22.18
N ILE A 66 -20.61 -2.26 22.26
CA ILE A 66 -21.16 -2.95 21.08
C ILE A 66 -21.79 -1.94 20.12
N ALA A 67 -22.61 -1.01 20.62
CA ALA A 67 -23.25 0.02 19.80
C ALA A 67 -22.21 0.94 19.14
N ARG A 68 -21.15 1.32 19.88
CA ARG A 68 -20.05 2.13 19.34
C ARG A 68 -19.29 1.39 18.25
N ALA A 69 -18.92 0.13 18.48
CA ALA A 69 -18.21 -0.66 17.48
C ALA A 69 -19.05 -0.87 16.22
N TRP A 70 -20.38 -0.97 16.35
CA TRP A 70 -21.29 -1.05 15.21
C TRP A 70 -21.29 0.26 14.41
N LEU A 71 -21.33 1.41 15.07
CA LEU A 71 -21.20 2.71 14.40
C LEU A 71 -19.83 2.83 13.71
N ASP A 72 -18.76 2.48 14.42
CA ASP A 72 -17.39 2.58 13.90
C ASP A 72 -17.21 1.73 12.63
N GLN A 73 -17.87 0.58 12.50
CA GLN A 73 -17.84 -0.19 11.25
C GLN A 73 -18.31 0.59 10.02
N TRP A 74 -19.27 1.51 10.18
CA TRP A 74 -19.83 2.29 9.07
C TRP A 74 -19.07 3.59 8.81
N PHE A 75 -18.46 4.16 9.84
CA PHE A 75 -17.85 5.48 9.78
C PHE A 75 -16.32 5.48 9.81
N ALA A 76 -15.70 4.41 10.32
CA ALA A 76 -14.25 4.28 10.30
C ALA A 76 -13.78 3.90 8.88
N PRO A 77 -12.62 4.40 8.44
CA PRO A 77 -11.97 3.90 7.24
C PRO A 77 -11.80 2.38 7.34
N ALA A 78 -12.09 1.66 6.26
CA ALA A 78 -11.87 0.23 6.21
C ALA A 78 -10.40 -0.07 6.54
N PRO A 79 -10.12 -0.97 7.51
CA PRO A 79 -8.75 -1.34 7.81
C PRO A 79 -8.14 -1.99 6.58
N LEU A 80 -6.92 -1.59 6.24
CA LEU A 80 -6.23 -2.18 5.10
C LEU A 80 -5.94 -3.65 5.40
N PRO A 81 -6.24 -4.56 4.47
CA PRO A 81 -5.90 -5.95 4.66
C PRO A 81 -4.38 -6.07 4.78
N GLN A 82 -3.92 -6.79 5.80
CA GLN A 82 -2.53 -7.24 5.84
C GLN A 82 -2.38 -8.38 4.83
N ILE A 83 -1.53 -8.17 3.83
CA ILE A 83 -1.20 -9.19 2.84
C ILE A 83 0.06 -9.89 3.33
N GLN A 84 0.01 -11.21 3.47
CA GLN A 84 1.12 -12.04 3.89
C GLN A 84 1.44 -13.06 2.82
N ASP A 85 2.73 -13.42 2.72
CA ASP A 85 3.13 -14.57 1.92
C ASP A 85 2.65 -15.87 2.56
N ALA A 86 1.89 -16.66 1.82
CA ALA A 86 1.30 -17.89 2.32
C ALA A 86 2.34 -18.97 2.70
N SER A 87 3.57 -18.88 2.20
CA SER A 87 4.60 -19.89 2.50
C SER A 87 5.44 -19.54 3.73
N THR A 88 5.73 -18.26 3.93
CA THR A 88 6.59 -17.81 5.02
C THR A 88 5.82 -17.20 6.19
N GLY A 89 4.58 -16.74 5.96
CA GLY A 89 3.79 -15.95 6.90
C GLY A 89 4.27 -14.51 7.04
N ASP A 90 5.31 -14.11 6.30
CA ASP A 90 5.83 -12.76 6.38
C ASP A 90 4.89 -11.77 5.68
N PRO A 91 4.84 -10.51 6.12
CA PRO A 91 4.21 -9.44 5.35
C PRO A 91 4.78 -9.40 3.93
N LEU A 92 3.89 -9.24 2.94
CA LEU A 92 4.27 -9.08 1.56
C LEU A 92 5.03 -7.76 1.39
N LEU A 93 6.28 -7.85 0.92
CA LEU A 93 7.14 -6.70 0.64
C LEU A 93 7.93 -7.03 -0.62
N LEU A 94 7.59 -6.36 -1.71
CA LEU A 94 8.14 -6.66 -3.02
C LEU A 94 9.52 -5.99 -3.12
N VAL A 95 10.58 -6.80 -3.17
CA VAL A 95 11.96 -6.35 -3.22
C VAL A 95 12.57 -6.73 -4.56
N THR A 96 13.13 -5.76 -5.27
CA THR A 96 13.83 -5.95 -6.54
C THR A 96 15.25 -5.41 -6.43
N ASP A 97 16.24 -6.30 -6.48
CA ASP A 97 17.64 -5.92 -6.60
C ASP A 97 18.04 -5.80 -8.07
N HIS A 98 18.67 -4.69 -8.44
CA HIS A 98 19.15 -4.44 -9.79
C HIS A 98 20.65 -4.70 -9.88
N TYR A 99 21.05 -5.50 -10.86
CA TYR A 99 22.44 -5.84 -11.12
C TYR A 99 22.87 -5.41 -12.51
N ARG A 100 24.14 -5.03 -12.65
CA ARG A 100 24.83 -4.97 -13.94
C ARG A 100 25.39 -6.35 -14.25
N VAL A 101 25.20 -6.83 -15.47
CA VAL A 101 25.82 -8.04 -15.99
C VAL A 101 27.15 -7.67 -16.64
N LEU A 102 28.24 -8.22 -16.09
CA LEU A 102 29.60 -8.04 -16.59
C LEU A 102 30.01 -9.18 -17.53
N ASP A 103 29.50 -10.39 -17.27
CA ASP A 103 29.71 -11.58 -18.12
C ASP A 103 28.41 -12.39 -18.21
N ALA A 104 27.68 -12.20 -19.31
CA ALA A 104 26.38 -12.86 -19.51
C ALA A 104 26.52 -14.39 -19.70
N ALA A 105 27.62 -14.85 -20.29
CA ALA A 105 27.84 -16.28 -20.52
C ALA A 105 28.17 -16.99 -19.20
N ALA A 106 29.03 -16.39 -18.37
CA ALA A 106 29.33 -16.91 -17.05
C ALA A 106 28.08 -16.91 -16.14
N LEU A 107 27.29 -15.83 -16.16
CA LEU A 107 26.03 -15.77 -15.40
C LEU A 107 25.07 -16.90 -15.80
N ALA A 108 24.83 -17.07 -17.10
CA ALA A 108 23.94 -18.11 -17.61
C ALA A 108 24.43 -19.53 -17.24
N ALA A 109 25.74 -19.79 -17.38
CA ALA A 109 26.33 -21.07 -17.00
C ALA A 109 26.22 -21.35 -15.49
N SER A 110 26.49 -20.35 -14.65
CA SER A 110 26.35 -20.46 -13.19
C SER A 110 24.91 -20.76 -12.78
N LEU A 111 23.92 -20.05 -13.36
CA LEU A 111 22.51 -20.29 -13.06
C LEU A 111 22.02 -21.65 -13.55
N ALA A 112 22.42 -22.07 -14.75
CA ALA A 112 22.06 -23.38 -15.32
C ALA A 112 22.63 -24.56 -14.52
N SER A 113 23.69 -24.34 -13.72
CA SER A 113 24.27 -25.39 -12.86
C SER A 113 23.46 -25.65 -11.58
N GLN A 114 22.50 -24.78 -11.24
CA GLN A 114 21.73 -24.89 -10.00
C GLN A 114 20.49 -25.77 -10.23
N ALA A 115 20.37 -26.85 -9.47
CA ALA A 115 19.27 -27.82 -9.63
C ALA A 115 17.89 -27.25 -9.30
N ASP A 116 17.83 -26.19 -8.49
CA ASP A 116 16.61 -25.50 -8.09
C ASP A 116 16.28 -24.29 -8.98
N VAL A 117 17.03 -24.07 -10.06
CA VAL A 117 16.82 -22.97 -11.01
C VAL A 117 16.39 -23.52 -12.37
N SER A 118 15.40 -22.85 -12.96
CA SER A 118 14.90 -23.14 -14.32
C SER A 118 14.81 -21.85 -15.12
N GLY A 119 14.91 -21.93 -16.45
CA GLY A 119 14.82 -20.77 -17.36
C GLY A 119 16.13 -20.47 -18.09
N ASP A 120 16.18 -19.32 -18.75
CA ASP A 120 17.28 -18.91 -19.62
C ASP A 120 17.44 -17.38 -19.69
N ALA A 121 18.44 -16.91 -20.43
CA ALA A 121 18.74 -15.49 -20.53
C ALA A 121 17.70 -14.66 -21.31
N GLN A 122 16.85 -15.29 -22.12
CA GLN A 122 15.80 -14.61 -22.89
C GLN A 122 14.53 -14.44 -22.06
N GLN A 123 14.12 -15.47 -21.33
CA GLN A 123 12.89 -15.47 -20.54
C GLN A 123 13.11 -15.08 -19.07
N GLY A 124 14.36 -15.12 -18.62
CA GLY A 124 14.71 -15.06 -17.21
C GLY A 124 14.73 -16.42 -16.55
N TRP A 125 15.11 -16.43 -15.28
CA TRP A 125 15.23 -17.63 -14.46
C TRP A 125 14.30 -17.57 -13.26
N ASN A 126 13.83 -18.73 -12.81
CA ASN A 126 13.07 -18.89 -11.59
C ASN A 126 13.74 -19.93 -10.71
N ARG A 127 14.01 -19.54 -9.47
CA ARG A 127 14.48 -20.43 -8.42
C ARG A 127 13.28 -20.93 -7.63
N MET A 128 13.06 -22.24 -7.60
CA MET A 128 11.85 -22.86 -7.07
C MET A 128 12.16 -23.71 -5.83
N MET A 129 11.18 -23.84 -4.94
CA MET A 129 11.20 -24.76 -3.81
C MET A 129 9.87 -25.50 -3.71
N ALA A 130 9.95 -26.79 -3.37
CA ALA A 130 8.78 -27.57 -2.99
C ALA A 130 8.30 -27.14 -1.58
N GLY A 131 7.07 -26.68 -1.48
CA GLY A 131 6.44 -26.43 -0.18
C GLY A 131 6.04 -27.70 0.55
N ALA A 132 5.72 -27.56 1.83
CA ALA A 132 5.26 -28.67 2.68
C ALA A 132 3.95 -29.31 2.18
N ASP A 133 3.16 -28.58 1.40
CA ASP A 133 1.93 -29.02 0.73
C ASP A 133 2.18 -29.60 -0.68
N GLY A 134 3.44 -29.77 -1.09
CA GLY A 134 3.82 -30.25 -2.41
C GLY A 134 3.73 -29.20 -3.52
N ALA A 135 3.25 -27.99 -3.25
CA ALA A 135 3.18 -26.93 -4.25
C ALA A 135 4.56 -26.31 -4.51
N GLN A 136 4.91 -26.14 -5.78
CA GLN A 136 6.13 -25.44 -6.20
C GLN A 136 5.96 -23.93 -6.00
N ARG A 137 6.92 -23.30 -5.31
CA ARG A 137 6.90 -21.86 -5.02
C ARG A 137 8.21 -21.21 -5.44
N SER A 138 8.11 -20.05 -6.07
CA SER A 138 9.29 -19.24 -6.37
C SER A 138 9.90 -18.70 -5.07
N LEU A 139 11.21 -18.91 -4.93
CA LEU A 139 12.07 -18.25 -3.94
C LEU A 139 12.59 -16.93 -4.50
N SER A 140 12.98 -16.92 -5.77
CA SER A 140 13.57 -15.78 -6.47
C SER A 140 13.21 -15.85 -7.95
N THR A 141 12.89 -14.70 -8.55
CA THR A 141 12.73 -14.58 -10.00
C THR A 141 13.80 -13.62 -10.52
N ILE A 142 14.57 -14.04 -11.52
CA ILE A 142 15.64 -13.26 -12.14
C ILE A 142 15.14 -12.88 -13.54
N ASN A 143 14.76 -11.62 -13.71
CA ASN A 143 14.26 -11.11 -14.98
C ASN A 143 15.38 -10.45 -15.79
N PRO A 144 15.37 -10.55 -17.13
CA PRO A 144 16.14 -9.66 -17.98
C PRO A 144 15.76 -8.21 -17.69
N GLY A 145 16.75 -7.35 -17.49
CA GLY A 145 16.50 -5.93 -17.26
C GLY A 145 16.15 -5.19 -18.55
N ARG A 146 15.85 -3.89 -18.43
CA ARG A 146 15.50 -3.02 -19.58
C ARG A 146 16.63 -2.85 -20.61
N SER A 147 17.87 -3.14 -20.23
CA SER A 147 19.02 -3.18 -21.12
C SER A 147 19.72 -4.53 -21.04
N THR A 148 20.49 -4.88 -22.08
CA THR A 148 21.16 -6.17 -22.22
C THR A 148 22.23 -6.43 -21.15
N ASP A 149 22.70 -5.40 -20.47
CA ASP A 149 23.68 -5.47 -19.37
C ASP A 149 23.02 -5.42 -17.99
N ARG A 150 21.71 -5.71 -17.88
CA ARG A 150 20.98 -5.64 -16.61
C ARG A 150 20.17 -6.89 -16.35
N VAL A 151 20.09 -7.26 -15.08
CA VAL A 151 19.13 -8.25 -14.56
C VAL A 151 18.50 -7.74 -13.29
N GLU A 152 17.26 -8.15 -13.05
CA GLU A 152 16.45 -7.77 -11.90
C GLU A 152 16.13 -9.02 -11.08
N LEU A 153 16.53 -9.02 -9.81
CA LEU A 153 16.31 -10.12 -8.89
C LEU A 153 15.15 -9.76 -7.95
N PHE A 154 14.01 -10.41 -8.16
CA PHE A 154 12.76 -10.15 -7.49
C PHE A 154 12.46 -11.15 -6.37
N HIS A 155 11.98 -10.63 -5.24
CA HIS A 155 11.52 -11.35 -4.07
C HIS A 155 10.23 -10.75 -3.53
N ARG A 156 9.37 -11.59 -2.95
CA ARG A 156 8.05 -11.19 -2.43
C ARG A 156 8.04 -10.82 -0.95
N THR A 157 9.12 -11.07 -0.22
CA THR A 157 9.28 -10.68 1.19
C THR A 157 10.72 -10.24 1.45
N GLN A 158 10.93 -9.42 2.48
CA GLN A 158 12.28 -9.00 2.90
C GLN A 158 13.17 -10.20 3.25
N ARG A 159 12.63 -11.17 3.99
CA ARG A 159 13.38 -12.37 4.40
C ARG A 159 13.86 -13.20 3.20
N LEU A 160 13.02 -13.33 2.17
CA LEU A 160 13.41 -13.99 0.92
C LEU A 160 14.46 -13.16 0.18
N ALA A 161 14.36 -11.83 0.18
CA ALA A 161 15.34 -10.95 -0.45
C ALA A 161 16.72 -11.06 0.18
N ASP A 162 16.80 -11.03 1.51
CA ASP A 162 18.10 -11.11 2.21
C ASP A 162 18.80 -12.46 1.93
N ALA A 163 18.06 -13.56 2.01
CA ALA A 163 18.58 -14.89 1.71
C ALA A 163 18.90 -15.09 0.23
N GLY A 164 18.03 -14.59 -0.66
CA GLY A 164 18.15 -14.72 -2.10
C GLY A 164 19.26 -13.87 -2.69
N ARG A 165 19.48 -12.65 -2.18
CA ARG A 165 20.63 -11.81 -2.55
C ARG A 165 21.95 -12.48 -2.23
N ALA A 166 22.11 -12.94 -0.99
CA ALA A 166 23.31 -13.66 -0.56
C ALA A 166 23.55 -14.93 -1.40
N TRP A 167 22.46 -15.62 -1.79
CA TRP A 167 22.56 -16.76 -2.69
C TRP A 167 22.98 -16.36 -4.10
N PHE A 168 22.35 -15.34 -4.67
CA PHE A 168 22.57 -14.89 -6.04
C PHE A 168 24.00 -14.38 -6.23
N GLU A 169 24.50 -13.55 -5.31
CA GLU A 169 25.86 -13.01 -5.38
C GLU A 169 26.93 -14.10 -5.28
N ARG A 170 26.68 -15.15 -4.50
CA ARG A 170 27.58 -16.30 -4.42
C ARG A 170 27.55 -17.15 -5.70
N VAL A 171 26.41 -17.30 -6.36
CA VAL A 171 26.27 -18.07 -7.61
C VAL A 171 26.79 -17.30 -8.81
N ALA A 172 26.41 -16.03 -8.94
CA ALA A 172 26.80 -15.17 -10.04
C ALA A 172 28.25 -14.69 -9.91
N GLY A 173 28.75 -14.52 -8.69
CA GLY A 173 30.13 -14.11 -8.42
C GLY A 173 30.50 -12.82 -9.16
N ALA A 174 31.66 -12.82 -9.81
CA ALA A 174 32.16 -11.67 -10.57
C ALA A 174 31.39 -11.39 -11.88
N ALA A 175 30.44 -12.25 -12.27
CA ALA A 175 29.65 -12.04 -13.48
C ALA A 175 28.64 -10.87 -13.35
N VAL A 176 28.39 -10.41 -12.12
CA VAL A 176 27.45 -9.32 -11.84
C VAL A 176 28.01 -8.30 -10.86
N GLN A 177 27.44 -7.10 -10.89
CA GLN A 177 27.69 -6.05 -9.91
C GLN A 177 26.34 -5.52 -9.40
N HIS A 178 26.13 -5.53 -8.08
CA HIS A 178 24.94 -4.93 -7.47
C HIS A 178 24.92 -3.42 -7.70
N LEU A 179 23.74 -2.87 -7.94
CA LEU A 179 23.55 -1.44 -8.19
C LEU A 179 22.69 -0.81 -7.11
N THR A 180 21.43 -1.22 -7.07
CA THR A 180 20.37 -0.58 -6.29
C THR A 180 19.36 -1.62 -5.88
N CYS A 181 18.62 -1.32 -4.82
CA CYS A 181 17.52 -2.13 -4.34
C CYS A 181 16.25 -1.26 -4.33
N GLU A 182 15.16 -1.78 -4.89
CA GLU A 182 13.84 -1.18 -4.83
C GLU A 182 12.95 -2.00 -3.89
N ILE A 183 12.22 -1.33 -3.01
CA ILE A 183 11.30 -1.95 -2.07
C ILE A 183 9.92 -1.30 -2.24
N THR A 184 8.92 -2.12 -2.57
CA THR A 184 7.51 -1.73 -2.68
C THR A 184 6.70 -2.42 -1.59
N ASP A 185 5.95 -1.63 -0.83
CA ASP A 185 4.95 -2.09 0.13
C ASP A 185 3.54 -2.01 -0.51
N PRO A 186 2.95 -3.15 -0.93
CA PRO A 186 1.63 -3.16 -1.56
C PRO A 186 0.52 -2.67 -0.62
N ALA A 187 0.61 -2.94 0.68
CA ALA A 187 -0.39 -2.50 1.64
C ALA A 187 -0.34 -0.97 1.80
N GLY A 188 0.86 -0.39 1.88
CA GLY A 188 1.07 1.05 1.86
C GLY A 188 0.67 1.70 0.53
N HIS A 189 0.78 1.00 -0.61
CA HIS A 189 0.30 1.48 -1.91
C HIS A 189 -1.24 1.49 -1.97
N LEU A 190 -1.89 0.42 -1.49
CA LEU A 190 -3.35 0.34 -1.37
C LEU A 190 -3.91 1.37 -0.37
N ALA A 191 -3.20 1.66 0.72
CA ALA A 191 -3.53 2.74 1.66
C ALA A 191 -3.68 4.08 0.95
N ARG A 192 -2.73 4.36 0.07
CA ARG A 192 -2.63 5.62 -0.67
C ARG A 192 -3.62 5.67 -1.83
N ALA A 193 -3.93 4.52 -2.44
CA ALA A 193 -4.89 4.42 -3.53
C ALA A 193 -6.36 4.42 -3.04
N GLY A 194 -6.65 3.76 -1.91
CA GLY A 194 -7.97 3.74 -1.28
C GLY A 194 -8.27 5.01 -0.47
N GLY A 195 -7.24 5.81 -0.16
CA GLY A 195 -7.36 7.12 0.46
C GLY A 195 -7.53 8.28 -0.53
N SER A 196 -7.67 8.02 -1.84
CA SER A 196 -7.79 9.08 -2.85
C SER A 196 -9.03 8.93 -3.73
N ASP A 197 -10.14 9.53 -3.29
CA ASP A 197 -10.94 10.41 -4.18
C ASP A 197 -10.45 11.87 -4.11
N THR A 198 -9.25 12.10 -3.55
CA THR A 198 -8.57 13.39 -3.58
C THR A 198 -7.06 13.17 -3.64
N GLY A 199 -6.39 13.81 -4.61
CA GLY A 199 -4.96 14.09 -4.49
C GLY A 199 -3.97 13.02 -4.92
N ARG A 200 -4.05 12.58 -6.16
CA ARG A 200 -3.04 11.73 -6.79
C ARG A 200 -1.68 12.46 -6.90
N THR A 201 -0.73 12.11 -6.03
CA THR A 201 0.70 12.33 -6.26
C THR A 201 1.37 10.97 -6.47
N LEU A 202 1.83 10.73 -7.71
CA LEU A 202 2.73 9.63 -8.04
C LEU A 202 4.01 9.79 -7.21
N ARG A 203 4.24 8.93 -6.20
CA ARG A 203 5.57 8.81 -5.61
C ARG A 203 6.42 7.96 -6.54
N SER A 204 7.28 8.65 -7.29
CA SER A 204 8.44 8.02 -7.93
C SER A 204 9.32 7.38 -6.85
N SER A 205 9.59 6.10 -7.06
CA SER A 205 10.65 5.29 -6.47
C SER A 205 11.90 6.11 -6.14
N SER A 206 12.32 6.09 -4.86
CA SER A 206 13.63 6.57 -4.46
C SER A 206 14.68 5.58 -4.94
N ALA A 207 15.05 5.70 -6.21
CA ALA A 207 16.35 5.24 -6.68
C ALA A 207 17.41 6.09 -5.95
N SER A 208 18.38 5.42 -5.34
CA SER A 208 19.61 6.04 -4.86
C SER A 208 20.24 6.78 -6.03
N THR A 209 20.08 8.11 -6.08
CA THR A 209 20.86 8.94 -6.98
C THR A 209 22.32 8.86 -6.56
N PRO A 210 23.26 8.96 -7.52
CA PRO A 210 24.68 9.16 -7.21
C PRO A 210 24.83 10.38 -6.29
N ASP A 211 26.01 10.53 -5.68
CA ASP A 211 26.43 11.63 -4.80
C ASP A 211 26.48 12.98 -5.57
N LEU A 212 25.33 13.37 -6.12
CA LEU A 212 25.09 14.56 -6.91
C LEU A 212 24.54 15.63 -5.96
N PRO A 213 24.98 16.88 -6.10
CA PRO A 213 24.41 17.99 -5.35
C PRO A 213 22.88 18.01 -5.45
N PRO A 214 22.15 18.32 -4.36
CA PRO A 214 20.68 18.38 -4.36
C PRO A 214 20.08 19.22 -5.48
N GLU A 215 20.82 20.24 -5.96
CA GLU A 215 20.47 21.09 -7.08
C GLU A 215 20.43 20.32 -8.42
N VAL A 216 21.38 19.42 -8.65
CA VAL A 216 21.44 18.59 -9.87
C VAL A 216 20.32 17.56 -9.87
N ILE A 217 20.00 17.00 -8.70
CA ILE A 217 18.86 16.11 -8.51
C ILE A 217 17.55 16.85 -8.79
N ALA A 218 17.38 18.07 -8.25
CA ALA A 218 16.20 18.89 -8.51
C ALA A 218 16.04 19.21 -10.00
N GLN A 219 17.12 19.56 -10.71
CA GLN A 219 17.08 19.80 -12.17
C GLN A 219 16.71 18.54 -12.96
N ALA A 220 17.22 17.37 -12.58
CA ALA A 220 16.87 16.11 -13.23
C ALA A 220 15.37 15.78 -13.02
N ILE A 221 14.86 15.99 -11.79
CA ILE A 221 13.44 15.80 -11.46
C ILE A 221 12.58 16.79 -12.27
N GLU A 222 12.98 18.06 -12.36
CA GLU A 222 12.31 19.08 -13.17
C GLU A 222 12.19 18.67 -14.64
N GLN A 223 13.28 18.18 -15.25
CA GLN A 223 13.24 17.69 -16.64
C GLN A 223 12.32 16.48 -16.83
N VAL A 224 12.21 15.61 -15.83
CA VAL A 224 11.27 14.47 -15.85
C VAL A 224 9.84 14.97 -15.71
N LEU A 225 9.57 15.92 -14.80
CA LEU A 225 8.26 16.53 -14.61
C LEU A 225 7.79 17.25 -15.87
N HIS A 226 8.65 18.04 -16.52
CA HIS A 226 8.31 18.69 -17.80
C HIS A 226 7.90 17.68 -18.88
N ARG A 227 8.60 16.55 -18.98
CA ARG A 227 8.24 15.48 -19.93
C ARG A 227 6.95 14.78 -19.54
N HIS A 228 6.77 14.50 -18.26
CA HIS A 228 5.59 13.81 -17.73
C HIS A 228 4.31 14.64 -17.93
N TYR A 229 4.41 15.95 -17.73
CA TYR A 229 3.29 16.87 -17.82
C TYR A 229 3.19 17.58 -19.19
N ALA A 230 3.94 17.15 -20.20
CA ALA A 230 3.98 17.82 -21.52
C ALA A 230 2.59 17.98 -22.16
N ASN A 231 1.72 16.97 -21.99
CA ASN A 231 0.36 16.97 -22.54
C ASN A 231 -0.72 17.22 -21.49
N TRP A 232 -0.34 17.58 -20.26
CA TRP A 232 -1.26 17.63 -19.11
C TRP A 232 -2.49 18.51 -19.34
N ALA A 233 -2.32 19.64 -20.03
CA ALA A 233 -3.41 20.56 -20.32
C ALA A 233 -4.53 19.95 -21.20
N ASP A 234 -4.17 18.92 -21.97
CA ASP A 234 -5.00 18.26 -22.99
C ASP A 234 -5.35 16.81 -22.60
N GLU A 235 -4.88 16.32 -21.45
CA GLU A 235 -5.22 15.00 -20.89
C GLU A 235 -6.45 15.08 -19.98
N THR A 236 -7.27 14.04 -19.99
CA THR A 236 -8.46 13.96 -19.12
C THR A 236 -8.04 13.63 -17.69
N ILE A 237 -8.51 14.44 -16.74
CA ILE A 237 -8.16 14.29 -15.32
C ILE A 237 -9.42 13.89 -14.54
N PRO A 238 -9.42 12.73 -13.85
CA PRO A 238 -10.55 12.30 -13.03
C PRO A 238 -11.01 13.33 -12.00
N ALA A 239 -10.06 14.03 -11.34
CA ALA A 239 -10.34 15.10 -10.39
C ALA A 239 -11.03 16.34 -11.00
N LEU A 240 -11.11 16.43 -12.34
CA LEU A 240 -11.82 17.46 -13.09
C LEU A 240 -13.08 16.88 -13.77
N ASP A 241 -13.72 15.88 -13.15
CA ASP A 241 -14.89 15.16 -13.70
C ASP A 241 -14.59 14.50 -15.06
N GLY A 242 -13.35 14.02 -15.25
CA GLY A 242 -12.89 13.42 -16.52
C GLY A 242 -12.69 14.42 -17.66
N ARG A 243 -12.69 15.73 -17.39
CA ARG A 243 -12.38 16.78 -18.37
C ARG A 243 -10.89 17.06 -18.44
N THR A 244 -10.44 17.66 -19.54
CA THR A 244 -9.09 18.21 -19.62
C THR A 244 -9.00 19.54 -18.87
N PRO A 245 -7.83 19.94 -18.36
CA PRO A 245 -7.65 21.26 -17.76
C PRO A 245 -8.10 22.40 -18.67
N ARG A 246 -7.80 22.36 -19.98
CA ARG A 246 -8.30 23.37 -20.93
C ARG A 246 -9.82 23.44 -21.03
N GLN A 247 -10.49 22.30 -20.93
CA GLN A 247 -11.96 22.24 -20.94
C GLN A 247 -12.56 22.68 -19.59
N ALA A 248 -11.88 22.42 -18.48
CA ALA A 248 -12.35 22.78 -17.16
C ALA A 248 -12.32 24.29 -16.91
N ILE A 249 -11.25 24.98 -17.36
CA ILE A 249 -11.07 26.43 -17.13
C ILE A 249 -12.10 27.33 -17.83
N THR A 250 -12.90 26.81 -18.77
CA THR A 250 -13.94 27.59 -19.46
C THR A 250 -15.11 27.96 -18.56
N THR A 251 -15.17 27.42 -17.35
CA THR A 251 -16.17 27.75 -16.34
C THR A 251 -15.50 28.30 -15.08
N PRO A 252 -16.08 29.28 -14.37
CA PRO A 252 -15.50 29.79 -13.13
C PRO A 252 -15.26 28.70 -12.07
N ALA A 253 -16.20 27.75 -11.93
CA ALA A 253 -16.07 26.64 -11.00
C ALA A 253 -14.96 25.64 -11.41
N GLY A 254 -14.79 25.38 -12.70
CA GLY A 254 -13.72 24.52 -13.20
C GLY A 254 -12.35 25.19 -13.16
N LEU A 255 -12.27 26.51 -13.36
CA LEU A 255 -11.05 27.29 -13.15
C LEU A 255 -10.56 27.16 -11.70
N GLU A 256 -11.42 27.37 -10.71
CA GLU A 256 -11.03 27.24 -9.30
C GLU A 256 -10.61 25.81 -8.94
N ARG A 257 -11.24 24.79 -9.53
CA ARG A 257 -10.82 23.39 -9.37
C ARG A 257 -9.43 23.12 -9.96
N VAL A 258 -9.14 23.65 -11.15
CA VAL A 258 -7.82 23.54 -11.78
C VAL A 258 -6.75 24.26 -10.95
N LYS A 259 -7.05 25.47 -10.44
CA LYS A 259 -6.14 26.20 -9.53
C LYS A 259 -5.88 25.42 -8.23
N GLY A 260 -6.93 24.83 -7.65
CA GLY A 260 -6.82 23.97 -6.47
C GLY A 260 -5.90 22.77 -6.71
N LEU A 261 -6.07 22.09 -7.85
CA LEU A 261 -5.25 20.95 -8.24
C LEU A 261 -3.77 21.33 -8.42
N LEU A 262 -3.47 22.48 -9.04
CA LEU A 262 -2.09 22.96 -9.20
C LEU A 262 -1.44 23.31 -7.85
N ARG A 263 -2.19 23.93 -6.93
CA ARG A 263 -1.71 24.22 -5.57
C ARG A 263 -1.45 22.93 -4.79
N GLU A 264 -2.25 21.89 -5.01
CA GLU A 264 -2.03 20.58 -4.41
C GLU A 264 -0.74 19.91 -4.90
N TYR A 265 -0.41 20.02 -6.20
CA TYR A 265 0.87 19.54 -6.73
C TYR A 265 2.05 20.30 -6.13
N GLU A 266 1.97 21.63 -6.02
CA GLU A 266 2.99 22.47 -5.40
C GLU A 266 3.17 22.14 -3.91
N GLU A 267 2.09 21.84 -3.19
CA GLU A 267 2.10 21.40 -1.80
C GLU A 267 2.73 20.01 -1.63
N GLY A 268 2.42 19.08 -2.53
CA GLY A 268 3.04 17.76 -2.58
C GLY A 268 4.55 17.85 -2.80
N GLU A 269 4.98 18.66 -3.76
CA GLU A 269 6.38 18.84 -4.12
C GLU A 269 7.18 19.50 -3.00
N ARG A 270 6.63 20.51 -2.30
CA ARG A 270 7.31 21.16 -1.18
C ARG A 270 7.55 20.20 -0.01
N ARG A 271 6.57 19.33 0.29
CA ARG A 271 6.73 18.29 1.32
C ARG A 271 7.76 17.25 0.90
N GLN A 272 7.76 16.85 -0.37
CA GLN A 272 8.69 15.87 -0.92
C GLN A 272 10.13 16.41 -0.96
N SER A 273 10.33 17.64 -1.40
CA SER A 273 11.64 18.27 -1.49
C SER A 273 12.26 18.47 -0.09
N ALA A 274 11.44 18.86 0.90
CA ALA A 274 11.85 18.97 2.29
C ALA A 274 12.28 17.62 2.88
N ALA A 275 11.53 16.54 2.63
CA ALA A 275 11.88 15.20 3.08
C ALA A 275 13.16 14.65 2.41
N GLN A 276 13.47 15.10 1.20
CA GLN A 276 14.64 14.69 0.41
C GLN A 276 15.84 15.64 0.57
N GLY A 277 15.71 16.73 1.35
CA GLY A 277 16.78 17.71 1.52
C GLY A 277 17.18 18.44 0.23
N ARG A 278 16.25 18.59 -0.73
CA ARG A 278 16.50 19.25 -2.02
C ARG A 278 15.61 20.49 -2.23
N PRO A 279 15.99 21.41 -3.12
CA PRO A 279 15.11 22.49 -3.56
C PRO A 279 13.82 21.95 -4.19
N ALA A 280 12.71 22.66 -3.98
CA ALA A 280 11.42 22.34 -4.60
C ALA A 280 11.45 22.71 -6.09
N VAL A 281 10.92 21.84 -6.93
CA VAL A 281 10.73 22.12 -8.36
C VAL A 281 9.51 23.01 -8.56
N SER A 282 9.60 23.95 -9.51
CA SER A 282 8.51 24.84 -9.84
C SER A 282 7.50 24.17 -10.78
N TYR A 283 6.20 24.30 -10.46
CA TYR A 283 5.10 23.91 -11.35
C TYR A 283 4.58 25.09 -12.19
N GLN A 284 5.30 26.22 -12.24
CA GLN A 284 4.90 27.42 -12.98
C GLN A 284 4.57 27.14 -14.45
N PHE A 285 5.29 26.20 -15.08
CA PHE A 285 5.05 25.82 -16.46
C PHE A 285 3.62 25.29 -16.73
N LEU A 286 2.93 24.73 -15.74
CA LEU A 286 1.53 24.30 -15.88
C LEU A 286 0.55 25.47 -15.84
N TRP A 287 0.83 26.46 -15.00
CA TRP A 287 0.08 27.72 -14.96
C TRP A 287 0.20 28.45 -16.29
N ASP A 288 1.42 28.53 -16.82
CA ASP A 288 1.73 29.17 -18.10
C ASP A 288 1.07 28.43 -19.28
N ALA A 289 1.06 27.09 -19.25
CA ALA A 289 0.42 26.26 -20.30
C ALA A 289 -1.09 26.50 -20.45
N LEU A 290 -1.74 26.97 -19.38
CA LEU A 290 -3.16 27.33 -19.35
C LEU A 290 -3.41 28.84 -19.45
N GLY A 291 -2.36 29.67 -19.40
CA GLY A 291 -2.49 31.13 -19.41
C GLY A 291 -3.21 31.71 -18.19
N ILE A 292 -3.15 31.02 -17.05
CA ILE A 292 -3.84 31.41 -15.82
C ILE A 292 -2.85 31.81 -14.73
N SER A 293 -3.21 32.79 -13.91
CA SER A 293 -2.41 33.21 -12.75
C SER A 293 -2.81 32.47 -11.48
N ARG A 294 -1.85 32.36 -10.55
CA ARG A 294 -2.02 31.81 -9.20
C ARG A 294 -3.19 32.43 -8.44
#